data_AF-A0A9D9LK30-F1
#
_entry.id   AF-A0A9D9LK30-F1
#
_cell.length_a   1.000
_cell.length_b   1.000
_cell.length_c   1.000
_cell.angle_alpha   90.00
_cell.angle_beta   90.00
_cell.angle_gamma   90.00
#
_symmetry.space_group_name_H-M   'P 1'
#
loop_
_entity.id
_entity.type
_entity.pdbx_description
1 polymer ?
#
loop_
_entity_poly.entity_id
_entity_poly.type
_entity_poly.pdbx_seq_one_letter_code
_entity_poly.pdbx_strand_id
1 'polypeptide(L)'
;MSVNVFEFLLVIVSIVLGLGITELLAGLVRILRGELVAGKLHALWMFVIFQLQVQLAWGLWGLRSKVEWQYPEFLLLLLAPVLLYLAAAVICPSVGADDSLDFHLMRRRRPLFLLLAGYVFV
;
A
#
# COMPACT_ATOMS: atom_id res chain seq x y z
N MET A 1 -14.24 20.86 20.06
CA MET A 1 -13.99 20.81 18.61
C MET A 1 -14.79 19.66 18.04
N SER A 2 -15.75 19.93 17.16
CA SER A 2 -16.42 18.87 16.39
C SER A 2 -15.45 18.38 15.33
N VAL A 3 -15.17 17.07 15.30
CA VAL A 3 -14.36 16.44 14.24
C VAL A 3 -15.04 16.71 12.90
N ASN A 4 -14.29 17.26 11.95
CA ASN A 4 -14.81 17.47 10.60
C ASN A 4 -14.88 16.12 9.87
N VAL A 5 -15.87 15.91 9.00
CA VAL A 5 -16.01 14.70 8.18
C VAL A 5 -14.69 14.34 7.50
N PHE A 6 -13.97 15.33 6.95
CA PHE A 6 -12.65 15.11 6.37
C PHE A 6 -11.64 14.45 7.33
N GLU A 7 -11.56 14.92 8.58
CA GLU A 7 -10.66 14.36 9.58
C GLU A 7 -11.02 12.91 9.91
N PHE A 8 -12.32 12.60 10.01
CA PHE A 8 -12.79 11.24 10.20
C PHE A 8 -12.40 10.33 9.02
N LEU A 9 -12.55 10.79 7.77
CA LEU A 9 -12.13 10.02 6.59
C LEU A 9 -10.61 9.80 6.56
N LEU A 10 -9.83 10.83 6.89
CA LEU A 10 -8.36 10.73 6.97
C LEU A 10 -7.90 9.69 7.99
N VAL A 11 -8.58 9.58 9.14
CA VAL A 11 -8.27 8.55 10.14
C VAL A 11 -8.44 7.16 9.54
N ILE A 12 -9.56 6.88 8.87
CA ILE A 12 -9.81 5.58 8.23
C ILE A 12 -8.75 5.28 7.17
N VAL A 13 -8.45 6.25 6.30
CA VAL A 13 -7.42 6.08 5.26
C VAL A 13 -6.05 5.82 5.88
N SER A 14 -5.69 6.53 6.94
CA SER A 14 -4.42 6.35 7.65
C SER A 14 -4.29 4.98 8.29
N ILE A 15 -5.39 4.40 8.81
CA ILE A 15 -5.40 3.03 9.33
C ILE A 15 -5.07 2.04 8.22
N VAL A 16 -5.72 2.15 7.06
CA VAL A 16 -5.49 1.24 5.92
C VAL A 16 -4.06 1.37 5.38
N LEU A 17 -3.54 2.60 5.28
CA LEU A 17 -2.14 2.84 4.94
C LEU A 17 -1.18 2.24 5.97
N GLY A 18 -1.46 2.38 7.26
CA GLY A 18 -0.67 1.80 8.34
C GLY A 18 -0.56 0.27 8.21
N LEU A 19 -1.65 -0.40 7.83
CA LEU A 19 -1.65 -1.84 7.55
C LEU A 19 -0.74 -2.18 6.36
N GLY A 20 -0.84 -1.42 5.26
CA GLY A 20 0.02 -1.60 4.09
C GLY A 20 1.51 -1.40 4.40
N ILE A 21 1.85 -0.39 5.20
CA ILE A 21 3.23 -0.16 5.65
C ILE A 21 3.70 -1.31 6.54
N THR A 22 2.86 -1.81 7.44
CA THR A 22 3.19 -2.93 8.34
C THR A 22 3.54 -4.20 7.56
N GLU A 23 2.82 -4.50 6.47
CA GLU A 23 3.14 -5.63 5.59
C GLU A 23 4.54 -5.52 4.96
N LEU A 24 4.89 -4.32 4.46
CA LEU A 24 6.21 -4.08 3.87
C LEU A 24 7.33 -4.17 4.92
N LEU A 25 7.11 -3.60 6.10
CA LEU A 25 8.07 -3.65 7.21
C LEU A 25 8.24 -5.09 7.73
N ALA A 26 7.17 -5.87 7.82
CA ALA A 26 7.25 -7.28 8.19
C ALA A 26 8.06 -8.06 7.16
N GLY A 27 7.84 -7.82 5.85
CA GLY A 27 8.66 -8.39 4.78
C GLY A 27 10.14 -8.02 4.92
N LEU A 28 10.44 -6.74 5.18
CA LEU A 28 11.79 -6.26 5.40
C LEU A 28 12.46 -6.92 6.61
N VAL A 29 11.74 -7.06 7.73
CA VAL A 29 12.26 -7.75 8.92
C VAL A 29 12.64 -9.19 8.60
N ARG A 30 11.84 -9.90 7.81
CA ARG A 30 12.13 -11.29 7.40
C ARG A 30 13.35 -11.38 6.49
N ILE A 31 13.56 -10.40 5.61
CA ILE A 31 14.78 -10.29 4.80
C ILE A 31 16.00 -10.05 5.70
N LEU A 32 15.91 -9.12 6.65
CA LEU A 32 17.00 -8.79 7.57
C LEU A 32 17.36 -9.96 8.51
N ARG A 33 16.39 -10.82 8.84
CA ARG A 33 16.60 -12.06 9.60
C ARG A 33 17.19 -13.20 8.77
N GLY A 34 17.31 -13.04 7.45
CA GLY A 34 17.78 -14.08 6.54
C GLY A 34 16.73 -15.15 6.22
N GLU A 35 15.46 -14.95 6.61
CA GLU A 35 14.36 -15.87 6.31
C GLU A 35 13.90 -15.79 4.85
N LEU A 36 14.23 -14.68 4.16
CA LEU A 36 13.91 -14.44 2.77
C LEU A 36 15.12 -13.83 2.05
N VAL A 37 15.41 -14.29 0.84
CA VAL A 37 16.48 -13.74 0.00
C VAL A 37 15.90 -12.71 -0.95
N ALA A 38 16.13 -11.43 -0.67
CA ALA A 38 15.69 -10.32 -1.52
C ALA A 38 16.62 -10.14 -2.71
N GLY A 39 16.05 -10.18 -3.92
CA GLY A 39 16.73 -9.68 -5.10
C GLY A 39 16.52 -8.17 -5.28
N LYS A 40 17.29 -7.57 -6.19
CA LYS A 40 17.29 -6.11 -6.41
C LYS A 40 15.94 -5.62 -6.92
N LEU A 41 15.26 -6.43 -7.74
CA LEU A 41 13.99 -6.04 -8.34
C LEU A 41 12.85 -6.04 -7.32
N HIS A 42 12.80 -7.05 -6.46
CA HIS A 42 11.84 -7.11 -5.36
C HIS A 42 12.02 -5.95 -4.38
N ALA A 43 13.26 -5.67 -3.96
CA ALA A 43 13.56 -4.55 -3.08
C ALA A 43 13.13 -3.20 -3.68
N LEU A 44 13.36 -2.99 -4.97
CA LEU A 44 12.90 -1.80 -5.69
C LEU A 44 11.37 -1.66 -5.63
N TRP A 45 10.64 -2.71 -5.95
CA TRP A 45 9.17 -2.67 -5.94
C TRP A 45 8.58 -2.51 -4.54
N MET A 46 9.21 -3.11 -3.51
CA MET A 46 8.84 -2.88 -2.12
C MET A 46 8.98 -1.41 -1.74
N PHE A 47 10.09 -0.77 -2.15
CA PHE A 47 10.32 0.65 -1.93
C PHE A 47 9.33 1.52 -2.70
N VAL A 48 9.02 1.19 -3.96
CA VAL A 48 8.02 1.92 -4.76
C VAL A 48 6.65 1.89 -4.08
N ILE A 49 6.18 0.72 -3.63
CA ILE A 49 4.87 0.60 -2.96
C ILE A 49 4.85 1.38 -1.66
N PHE A 50 5.93 1.33 -0.87
CA PHE A 50 6.06 2.16 0.33
C PHE A 50 5.97 3.65 -0.01
N GLN A 51 6.71 4.09 -1.02
CA GLN A 51 6.74 5.49 -1.44
C GLN A 51 5.37 5.96 -1.95
N LEU A 52 4.62 5.11 -2.66
CA LEU A 52 3.25 5.42 -3.10
C LEU A 52 2.30 5.61 -1.91
N GLN A 53 2.44 4.82 -0.84
CA GLN A 53 1.64 5.00 0.38
C GLN A 53 1.94 6.33 1.07
N VAL A 54 3.22 6.71 1.17
CA VAL A 54 3.64 8.02 1.70
C VAL A 54 3.13 9.16 0.82
N GLN A 55 3.23 9.00 -0.50
CA GLN A 55 2.75 10.00 -1.46
C GLN A 55 1.24 10.18 -1.38
N LEU A 56 0.47 9.09 -1.23
CA LEU A 56 -0.98 9.16 -1.04
C LEU A 56 -1.31 9.92 0.26
N ALA A 57 -0.69 9.55 1.38
CA ALA A 57 -0.87 10.25 2.65
C ALA A 57 -0.58 11.76 2.53
N TRP A 58 0.50 12.13 1.84
CA TRP A 58 0.85 13.51 1.58
C TRP A 58 -0.16 14.21 0.67
N GLY A 59 -0.59 13.56 -0.42
CA GLY A 59 -1.54 14.11 -1.40
C GLY A 59 -2.90 14.45 -0.80
N LEU A 60 -3.36 13.68 0.19
CA LEU A 60 -4.63 13.92 0.88
C LEU A 60 -4.70 15.28 1.60
N TRP A 61 -3.56 15.88 1.97
CA TRP A 61 -3.52 17.25 2.50
C TRP A 61 -4.05 18.31 1.52
N GLY A 62 -4.02 18.01 0.22
CA GLY A 62 -4.61 18.87 -0.82
C GLY A 62 -6.14 18.97 -0.71
N LEU A 63 -6.79 17.98 -0.10
CA LEU A 63 -8.25 17.90 0.03
C LEU A 63 -8.79 18.55 1.31
N ARG A 64 -7.91 19.13 2.13
CA ARG A 64 -8.28 19.72 3.44
C ARG A 64 -9.32 20.85 3.38
N SER A 65 -9.45 21.52 2.24
CA SER A 65 -10.43 22.60 2.02
C SER A 65 -11.78 22.09 1.52
N LYS A 66 -11.93 20.79 1.22
CA LYS A 66 -13.20 20.20 0.81
C LYS A 66 -14.10 20.01 2.03
N VAL A 67 -15.15 20.83 2.10
CA VAL A 67 -16.09 20.89 3.22
C VAL A 67 -17.19 19.82 3.11
N GLU A 68 -17.66 19.53 1.90
CA GLU A 68 -18.73 18.57 1.65
C GLU A 68 -18.18 17.28 1.05
N TRP A 69 -18.49 16.15 1.67
CA TRP A 69 -18.10 14.82 1.22
C TRP A 69 -19.33 13.96 1.01
N GLN A 70 -19.45 13.38 -0.18
CA GLN A 70 -20.47 12.38 -0.45
C GLN A 70 -19.94 10.98 -0.21
N TYR A 71 -20.83 10.06 0.18
CA TYR A 71 -20.45 8.67 0.46
C TYR A 71 -19.72 7.97 -0.71
N PRO A 72 -20.12 8.13 -2.00
CA PRO A 72 -19.39 7.53 -3.11
C PRO A 72 -17.96 8.08 -3.29
N GLU A 73 -17.76 9.37 -3.03
CA GLU A 73 -16.43 10.00 -3.10
C GLU A 73 -15.51 9.42 -2.01
N PHE A 74 -16.07 9.16 -0.83
CA PHE A 74 -15.34 8.47 0.24
C PHE A 74 -14.97 7.03 -0.16
N LEU A 75 -15.89 6.27 -0.77
CA LEU A 75 -15.56 4.91 -1.23
C LEU A 75 -14.44 4.92 -2.27
N LEU A 76 -14.44 5.90 -3.18
CA LEU A 76 -13.37 6.09 -4.16
C LEU A 76 -12.04 6.44 -3.46
N LEU A 77 -12.07 7.36 -2.49
CA LEU A 77 -10.92 7.73 -1.68
C LEU A 77 -10.32 6.53 -0.93
N LEU A 78 -11.19 5.66 -0.38
CA LEU A 78 -10.81 4.48 0.37
C LEU A 78 -10.29 3.35 -0.53
N LEU A 79 -10.66 3.32 -1.80
CA LEU A 79 -10.20 2.32 -2.75
C LEU A 79 -8.68 2.42 -2.97
N ALA A 80 -8.12 3.63 -3.07
CA ALA A 80 -6.69 3.86 -3.27
C ALA A 80 -5.79 3.21 -2.18
N PRO A 81 -5.97 3.47 -0.87
CA PRO A 81 -5.16 2.84 0.17
C PRO A 81 -5.42 1.33 0.28
N VAL A 82 -6.62 0.84 -0.05
CA VAL A 82 -6.92 -0.60 -0.09
C VAL A 82 -6.11 -1.28 -1.20
N LEU A 83 -6.04 -0.70 -2.39
CA LEU A 83 -5.25 -1.24 -3.50
C LEU A 83 -3.76 -1.27 -3.16
N LEU A 84 -3.24 -0.23 -2.49
CA LEU A 84 -1.85 -0.20 -2.04
C LEU A 84 -1.56 -1.21 -0.91
N TYR A 85 -2.50 -1.41 0.01
CA TYR A 85 -2.42 -2.49 1.02
C TYR A 85 -2.35 -3.86 0.33
N LEU A 86 -3.23 -4.13 -0.62
CA LEU A 86 -3.22 -5.40 -1.36
C LEU A 86 -1.92 -5.59 -2.15
N ALA A 87 -1.37 -4.52 -2.74
CA ALA A 87 -0.08 -4.58 -3.43
C ALA A 87 1.06 -4.95 -2.47
N ALA A 88 1.07 -4.37 -1.26
CA ALA A 88 2.01 -4.70 -0.19
C ALA A 88 1.86 -6.15 0.31
N ALA A 89 0.63 -6.65 0.45
CA ALA A 89 0.37 -8.03 0.85
C ALA A 89 0.76 -9.03 -0.26
N VAL A 90 0.65 -8.66 -1.54
CA VAL A 90 1.01 -9.55 -2.66
C VAL A 90 2.52 -9.64 -2.85
N ILE A 91 3.25 -8.52 -2.66
CA ILE A 91 4.70 -8.49 -2.85
C ILE A 91 5.45 -9.25 -1.74
N CYS A 92 4.93 -9.24 -0.51
CA CYS A 92 5.48 -10.00 0.61
C CYS A 92 4.87 -11.41 0.67
N PRO A 93 5.63 -12.51 0.51
CA PRO A 93 5.07 -13.86 0.61
C PRO A 93 4.63 -14.18 2.04
N SER A 94 3.49 -14.85 2.25
CA SER A 94 2.99 -15.19 3.59
C SER A 94 3.77 -16.31 4.30
N VAL A 95 4.41 -17.21 3.56
CA VAL A 95 5.17 -18.37 4.08
C VAL A 95 6.52 -18.43 3.35
N GLY A 96 7.56 -18.94 4.02
CA GLY A 96 8.94 -19.03 3.52
C GLY A 96 8.97 -19.38 2.04
N ALA A 97 9.50 -18.46 1.23
CA ALA A 97 9.70 -18.72 -0.18
C ALA A 97 10.95 -19.59 -0.30
N ASP A 98 10.80 -20.83 -0.79
CA ASP A 98 11.95 -21.69 -1.15
C ASP A 98 12.81 -21.04 -2.24
N ASP A 99 12.20 -20.14 -3.03
CA ASP A 99 12.84 -19.38 -4.10
C ASP A 99 13.13 -17.92 -3.69
N SER A 100 14.06 -17.29 -4.43
CA SER A 100 14.33 -15.85 -4.28
C SER A 100 13.06 -15.00 -4.41
N LEU A 101 13.02 -13.87 -3.69
CA LEU A 101 11.88 -12.95 -3.74
C LEU A 101 11.66 -12.32 -5.13
N ASP A 102 12.71 -12.23 -5.94
CA ASP A 102 12.61 -11.85 -7.35
C ASP A 102 11.78 -12.87 -8.13
N PHE A 103 12.04 -14.17 -7.96
CA PHE A 103 11.25 -15.21 -8.61
C PHE A 103 9.77 -15.18 -8.16
N HIS A 104 9.53 -14.99 -6.86
CA HIS A 104 8.18 -14.80 -6.32
C HIS A 104 7.46 -13.62 -6.97
N LEU A 105 8.13 -12.46 -7.07
CA LEU A 105 7.61 -11.28 -7.77
C LEU A 105 7.28 -11.60 -9.22
N MET A 106 8.19 -12.24 -9.95
CA MET A 106 8.01 -12.57 -11.36
C MET A 106 6.82 -13.51 -11.61
N ARG A 107 6.55 -14.40 -10.65
CA ARG A 107 5.39 -15.30 -10.67
C ARG A 107 4.09 -14.58 -10.34
N ARG A 108 4.11 -13.61 -9.40
CA ARG A 108 2.95 -12.80 -8.99
C ARG A 108 2.88 -11.42 -9.65
N ARG A 109 3.62 -11.20 -10.74
CA ARG A 109 3.66 -9.90 -11.42
C ARG A 109 2.29 -9.41 -11.87
N ARG A 110 1.46 -10.30 -12.45
CA ARG A 110 0.14 -9.95 -12.98
C ARG A 110 -0.78 -9.29 -11.94
N PRO A 111 -1.07 -9.93 -10.78
CA PRO A 111 -1.91 -9.28 -9.78
C PRO A 111 -1.28 -8.00 -9.22
N LEU A 112 0.04 -7.95 -9.02
CA LEU A 112 0.69 -6.74 -8.54
C LEU A 112 0.49 -5.55 -9.50
N PHE A 113 0.78 -5.74 -10.79
CA PHE A 113 0.64 -4.68 -11.78
C PHE A 113 -0.82 -4.28 -12.02
N LEU A 114 -1.77 -5.21 -11.89
CA LEU A 114 -3.20 -4.88 -11.97
C LEU A 114 -3.64 -4.00 -10.79
N LEU A 115 -3.17 -4.29 -9.57
CA LEU A 115 -3.47 -3.48 -8.39
C LEU A 115 -2.87 -2.07 -8.51
N LEU A 116 -1.62 -1.99 -8.97
CA LEU A 116 -0.95 -0.70 -9.19
C LEU A 116 -1.60 0.10 -10.32
N ALA A 117 -1.99 -0.55 -11.42
CA ALA A 117 -2.73 0.11 -12.49
C ALA A 117 -4.07 0.63 -11.97
N GLY A 118 -4.82 -0.19 -11.21
CA GLY A 118 -6.06 0.25 -10.56
C GLY A 118 -5.86 1.49 -9.70
N TYR A 119 -4.80 1.52 -8.88
CA TYR A 119 -4.46 2.68 -8.05
C TYR A 119 -4.21 3.95 -8.87
N VAL A 120 -3.55 3.84 -10.03
CA VAL A 120 -3.25 5.00 -10.89
C VAL A 120 -4.52 5.60 -11.54
N PHE A 121 -5.59 4.82 -11.68
CA PHE A 121 -6.86 5.27 -12.26
C PHE A 121 -7.91 5.71 -11.24
N VAL A 122 -7.59 5.66 -9.94
CA VAL A 122 -8.42 6.17 -8.84
C VAL A 122 -8.05 7.63 -8.55
#